data_AF-A0A7Y9E9E6-F1
#
_entry.id   AF-A0A7Y9E9E6-F1
#
_cell.length_a   1.000
_cell.length_b   1.000
_cell.length_c   1.000
_cell.angle_alpha   90.00
_cell.angle_beta   90.00
_cell.angle_gamma   90.00
#
_symmetry.space_group_name_H-M   'P 1'
#
loop_
_entity.id
_entity.type
_entity.pdbx_description
1 polymer ?
#
loop_
_entity_poly.entity_id
_entity_poly.type
_entity_poly.pdbx_seq_one_letter_code
_entity_poly.pdbx_strand_id
1 'polypeptide(L)'
;MTGRLREELARLGDTAPVAEIDPDTWARARRARIRDRALVLAAVVAVLVGVGTVPLALQHHTESPVAGQPAAGVPRHTWLVPDRMAARANDGSWTRDQVTSDLAVGRAAAAYVMDGGLPVVIGADDGGYHLLDLPGFAGNNELTAHGLQGGDLGLTLSPDGSKLAYTYARFGRHAADRPIPSGIRVVDLTNGDVRTVPIHGGEGTVVTDIRWSPSGTWLVWAGDQMASWTTMSMGGGSPVAGIVSPDGDSSTPLPAMTHNLRTSFAVSDTGEASVLGDSARYVGYGPGATEPSSGAAFSSSLTVHLPGRVPLHVGANVTLGAAYVGDVLHDLRVRDMNARYRLDTYDVDGRHQRVGLPSALDGAWVEPLGWIDATHLVARVGRGRDARSDSSLSSLALVTVGDHPSYRLVGGVDPGVTGLTLATDLMTPAQPTVDRPEPDWPWTSERWALTLGVPALALLLLLAGALLARRRDQR
;
A
#
# COMPACT_ATOMS: atom_id res chain seq x y z
N MET A 1 64.09 -68.08 -17.89
CA MET A 1 62.84 -68.19 -18.68
C MET A 1 62.54 -66.93 -19.51
N THR A 2 63.57 -66.23 -20.03
CA THR A 2 63.42 -64.89 -20.67
C THR A 2 63.86 -64.85 -22.14
N GLY A 3 64.62 -65.85 -22.63
CA GLY A 3 65.03 -65.93 -24.04
C GLY A 3 63.88 -66.30 -24.98
N ARG A 4 63.06 -67.28 -24.59
CA ARG A 4 61.99 -67.84 -25.43
C ARG A 4 60.85 -66.85 -25.71
N LEU A 5 60.53 -65.98 -24.75
CA LEU A 5 59.53 -64.92 -24.94
C LEU A 5 60.06 -63.81 -25.85
N ARG A 6 61.36 -63.48 -25.75
CA ARG A 6 62.00 -62.49 -26.62
C ARG A 6 62.09 -62.99 -28.06
N GLU A 7 62.43 -64.25 -28.26
CA GLU A 7 62.45 -64.87 -29.59
C GLU A 7 61.04 -64.99 -30.19
N GLU A 8 60.03 -65.34 -29.39
CA GLU A 8 58.66 -65.37 -29.87
C GLU A 8 58.10 -63.98 -30.22
N LEU A 9 58.40 -62.97 -29.40
CA LEU A 9 58.00 -61.60 -29.70
C LEU A 9 58.73 -61.04 -30.92
N ALA A 10 60.01 -61.38 -31.12
CA ALA A 10 60.75 -61.02 -32.33
C ALA A 10 60.16 -61.70 -33.56
N ARG A 11 59.89 -63.01 -33.49
CA ARG A 11 59.28 -63.77 -34.58
C ARG A 11 57.88 -63.27 -34.92
N LEU A 12 57.06 -62.95 -33.92
CA LEU A 12 55.74 -62.35 -34.12
C LEU A 12 55.84 -60.92 -34.68
N GLY A 13 56.86 -60.14 -34.32
CA GLY A 13 57.13 -58.84 -34.92
C GLY A 13 57.52 -58.94 -36.40
N ASP A 14 58.31 -59.96 -36.76
CA ASP A 14 58.77 -60.19 -38.14
C ASP A 14 57.68 -60.76 -39.06
N THR A 15 56.65 -61.42 -38.49
CA THR A 15 55.52 -62.02 -39.23
C THR A 15 54.21 -61.25 -39.09
N ALA A 16 54.18 -60.21 -38.26
CA ALA A 16 53.01 -59.35 -38.14
C ALA A 16 52.80 -58.61 -39.47
N PRO A 17 51.61 -58.68 -40.09
CA PRO A 17 51.32 -57.89 -41.26
C PRO A 17 51.48 -56.41 -40.89
N VAL A 18 52.35 -55.71 -41.60
CA VAL A 18 52.48 -54.25 -41.49
C VAL A 18 51.13 -53.68 -41.91
N ALA A 19 50.32 -53.30 -40.94
CA ALA A 19 49.08 -52.60 -41.22
C ALA A 19 49.47 -51.28 -41.89
N GLU A 20 49.19 -51.16 -43.20
CA GLU A 20 49.26 -49.88 -43.89
C GLU A 20 48.21 -48.96 -43.30
N ILE A 21 48.61 -48.23 -42.25
CA ILE A 21 47.83 -47.13 -41.73
C ILE A 21 47.94 -46.04 -42.78
N ASP A 22 46.84 -45.78 -43.48
CA ASP A 22 46.69 -44.65 -44.38
C ASP A 22 47.34 -43.41 -43.72
N PRO A 23 48.36 -42.78 -44.33
CA PRO A 23 49.16 -41.73 -43.71
C PRO A 23 48.30 -40.54 -43.24
N ASP A 24 47.10 -40.38 -43.79
CA ASP A 24 46.15 -39.35 -43.40
C ASP A 24 45.39 -39.64 -42.11
N THR A 25 45.50 -40.85 -41.55
CA THR A 25 44.80 -41.26 -40.32
C THR A 25 45.23 -40.41 -39.13
N TRP A 26 46.53 -40.14 -38.99
CA TRP A 26 47.06 -39.26 -37.94
C TRP A 26 46.64 -37.80 -38.14
N ALA A 27 46.63 -37.33 -39.38
CA ALA A 27 46.20 -35.97 -39.72
C ALA A 27 44.70 -35.76 -39.47
N ARG A 28 43.86 -36.78 -39.76
CA ARG A 28 42.42 -36.79 -39.47
C ARG A 28 42.15 -36.80 -37.96
N ALA A 29 42.84 -37.67 -37.20
CA ALA A 29 42.73 -37.72 -35.75
C ALA A 29 43.16 -36.41 -35.06
N ARG A 30 44.22 -35.77 -35.56
CA ARG A 30 44.70 -34.47 -35.04
C ARG A 30 43.71 -33.34 -35.36
N ARG A 31 43.16 -33.28 -36.58
CA ARG A 31 42.12 -32.31 -36.96
C ARG A 31 40.84 -32.47 -36.14
N ALA A 32 40.40 -33.71 -35.90
CA ALA A 32 39.25 -34.00 -35.03
C ALA A 32 39.49 -33.49 -33.59
N ARG A 33 40.67 -33.75 -33.01
CA ARG A 33 41.01 -33.24 -31.66
C ARG A 33 41.05 -31.72 -31.58
N ILE A 34 41.55 -31.03 -32.60
CA ILE A 34 41.60 -29.56 -32.63
C ILE A 34 40.19 -28.98 -32.73
N ARG A 35 39.35 -29.52 -33.63
CA ARG A 35 37.96 -29.10 -33.78
C ARG A 35 37.15 -29.31 -32.50
N ASP A 36 37.32 -30.46 -31.84
CA ASP A 36 36.64 -30.69 -30.57
C ASP A 36 37.11 -29.74 -29.46
N ARG A 37 38.41 -29.45 -29.38
CA ARG A 37 38.93 -28.50 -28.38
C ARG A 37 38.37 -27.10 -28.64
N ALA A 38 38.29 -26.69 -29.91
CA ALA A 38 37.69 -25.42 -30.30
C ALA A 38 36.20 -25.35 -29.93
N LEU A 39 35.43 -26.43 -30.15
CA LEU A 39 34.01 -26.49 -29.78
C LEU A 39 33.80 -26.45 -28.26
N VAL A 40 34.60 -27.17 -27.49
CA VAL A 40 34.54 -27.11 -26.01
C VAL A 40 34.90 -25.71 -25.51
N LEU A 41 35.94 -25.09 -26.08
CA LEU A 41 36.34 -23.75 -25.68
C LEU A 41 35.26 -22.71 -26.04
N ALA A 42 34.69 -22.81 -27.25
CA ALA A 42 33.60 -21.95 -27.69
C ALA A 42 32.34 -22.11 -26.82
N ALA A 43 32.02 -23.34 -26.43
CA ALA A 43 30.93 -23.60 -25.49
C ALA A 43 31.20 -22.95 -24.13
N VAL A 44 32.38 -23.14 -23.55
CA VAL A 44 32.78 -22.52 -22.27
C VAL A 44 32.74 -20.98 -22.36
N VAL A 45 33.22 -20.39 -23.46
CA VAL A 45 33.14 -18.94 -23.67
C VAL A 45 31.69 -18.48 -23.79
N ALA A 46 30.84 -19.19 -24.54
CA ALA A 46 29.42 -18.87 -24.64
C ALA A 46 28.70 -18.96 -23.28
N VAL A 47 29.10 -19.93 -22.43
CA VAL A 47 28.62 -20.03 -21.04
C VAL A 47 29.06 -18.82 -20.23
N LEU A 48 30.35 -18.48 -20.25
CA LEU A 48 30.91 -17.39 -19.46
C LEU A 48 30.36 -16.03 -19.92
N VAL A 49 30.15 -15.84 -21.22
CA VAL A 49 29.50 -14.65 -21.77
C VAL A 49 28.03 -14.63 -21.35
N GLY A 50 27.27 -15.71 -21.52
CA GLY A 50 25.87 -15.76 -21.11
C GLY A 50 25.67 -15.52 -19.62
N VAL A 51 26.47 -16.16 -18.76
CA VAL A 51 26.42 -15.98 -17.31
C VAL A 51 26.96 -14.60 -16.88
N GLY A 52 27.94 -14.05 -17.61
CA GLY A 52 28.52 -12.74 -17.31
C GLY A 52 27.68 -11.55 -17.78
N THR A 53 26.90 -11.69 -18.86
CA THR A 53 26.07 -10.61 -19.41
C THR A 53 24.69 -10.53 -18.78
N VAL A 54 24.17 -11.63 -18.23
CA VAL A 54 22.83 -11.65 -17.61
C VAL A 54 22.72 -10.74 -16.37
N PRO A 55 23.72 -10.67 -15.45
CA PRO A 55 23.70 -9.70 -14.35
C PRO A 55 23.76 -8.24 -14.84
N LEU A 56 24.38 -7.99 -16.00
CA LEU A 56 24.48 -6.65 -16.61
C LEU A 56 23.17 -6.22 -17.30
N ALA A 57 22.44 -7.17 -17.89
CA ALA A 57 21.10 -6.92 -18.44
C ALA A 57 20.02 -6.84 -17.34
N LEU A 58 20.28 -7.44 -16.18
CA LEU A 58 19.44 -7.38 -14.97
C LEU A 58 20.00 -6.38 -13.94
N GLN A 59 20.75 -5.37 -14.39
CA GLN A 59 21.18 -4.28 -13.51
C GLN A 59 19.94 -3.74 -12.81
N HIS A 60 19.92 -3.89 -11.47
CA HIS A 60 18.92 -3.28 -10.61
C HIS A 60 18.80 -1.83 -11.07
N HIS A 61 17.64 -1.45 -11.60
CA HIS A 61 17.34 -0.05 -11.85
C HIS A 61 17.20 0.57 -10.46
N THR A 62 18.34 0.93 -9.89
CA THR A 62 18.48 1.66 -8.62
C THR A 62 18.11 3.12 -8.81
N GLU A 63 17.94 3.55 -10.06
CA GLU A 63 17.35 4.83 -10.38
C GLU A 63 15.84 4.73 -10.16
N SER A 64 15.32 5.57 -9.25
CA SER A 64 13.89 5.75 -9.07
C SER A 64 13.23 5.93 -10.43
N PRO A 65 12.09 5.27 -10.68
CA PRO A 65 11.47 5.31 -11.99
C PRO A 65 11.26 6.76 -12.44
N VAL A 66 11.89 7.16 -13.55
CA VAL A 66 11.80 8.55 -14.02
C VAL A 66 10.38 8.78 -14.53
N ALA A 67 9.75 9.83 -13.99
CA ALA A 67 8.44 10.31 -14.39
C ALA A 67 8.26 10.38 -15.91
N GLY A 68 7.18 9.82 -16.44
CA GLY A 68 6.82 9.98 -17.86
C GLY A 68 6.39 11.41 -18.21
N GLN A 69 6.04 12.22 -17.21
CA GLN A 69 5.69 13.63 -17.33
C GLN A 69 6.27 14.41 -16.12
N PRO A 70 6.86 15.60 -16.32
CA PRO A 70 7.54 16.35 -15.26
C PRO A 70 6.59 17.01 -14.24
N ALA A 71 5.28 16.77 -14.30
CA ALA A 71 4.31 17.38 -13.41
C ALA A 71 4.07 16.49 -12.17
N ALA A 72 4.07 17.12 -11.00
CA ALA A 72 3.58 16.49 -9.77
C ALA A 72 2.12 16.04 -9.96
N GLY A 73 1.75 14.86 -9.46
CA GLY A 73 0.40 14.36 -9.67
C GLY A 73 0.14 12.99 -9.06
N VAL A 74 -1.15 12.67 -8.87
CA VAL A 74 -1.58 11.35 -8.39
C VAL A 74 -1.34 10.30 -9.47
N PRO A 75 -0.63 9.19 -9.20
CA PRO A 75 -0.40 8.13 -10.17
C PRO A 75 -1.70 7.56 -10.75
N ARG A 76 -1.73 7.31 -12.05
CA ARG A 76 -2.83 6.62 -12.72
C ARG A 76 -3.00 5.19 -12.20
N HIS A 77 -1.95 4.55 -11.69
CA HIS A 77 -2.04 3.21 -11.12
C HIS A 77 -1.36 3.18 -9.75
N THR A 78 -2.08 2.71 -8.74
CA THR A 78 -1.54 2.44 -7.41
C THR A 78 -1.28 0.95 -7.28
N TRP A 79 -0.01 0.59 -7.19
CA TRP A 79 0.49 -0.78 -7.10
C TRP A 79 0.55 -1.24 -5.65
N LEU A 80 0.18 -2.50 -5.41
CA LEU A 80 0.40 -3.10 -4.11
C LEU A 80 1.89 -3.41 -3.93
N VAL A 81 2.47 -2.91 -2.84
CA VAL A 81 3.81 -3.32 -2.41
C VAL A 81 3.78 -4.83 -2.07
N PRO A 82 4.69 -5.65 -2.61
CA PRO A 82 4.70 -7.09 -2.31
C PRO A 82 4.84 -7.38 -0.81
N ASP A 83 4.04 -8.30 -0.26
CA ASP A 83 4.02 -8.64 1.19
C ASP A 83 5.40 -8.90 1.80
N ARG A 84 6.32 -9.46 1.00
CA ARG A 84 7.72 -9.68 1.41
C ARG A 84 8.47 -8.42 1.83
N MET A 85 7.98 -7.25 1.43
CA MET A 85 8.55 -5.96 1.78
C MET A 85 8.14 -5.53 3.20
N ALA A 86 6.98 -6.01 3.69
CA ALA A 86 6.48 -5.80 5.05
C ALA A 86 6.82 -6.96 6.02
N ALA A 87 7.78 -7.82 5.67
CA ALA A 87 8.20 -8.89 6.55
C ALA A 87 8.90 -8.36 7.81
N ARG A 88 8.50 -8.88 8.97
CA ARG A 88 9.07 -8.52 10.29
C ARG A 88 9.94 -9.62 10.88
N ALA A 89 10.92 -9.22 11.68
CA ALA A 89 11.69 -10.09 12.55
C ALA A 89 10.92 -10.40 13.84
N ASN A 90 11.40 -11.36 14.63
CA ASN A 90 10.77 -11.78 15.88
C ASN A 90 10.71 -10.67 16.95
N ASP A 91 11.56 -9.65 16.83
CA ASP A 91 11.56 -8.47 17.71
C ASP A 91 10.61 -7.35 17.22
N GLY A 92 9.88 -7.59 16.13
CA GLY A 92 8.94 -6.65 15.52
C GLY A 92 9.58 -5.64 14.56
N SER A 93 10.92 -5.64 14.41
CA SER A 93 11.61 -4.78 13.44
C SER A 93 11.37 -5.23 12.00
N TRP A 94 11.43 -4.28 11.06
CA TRP A 94 11.34 -4.58 9.63
C TRP A 94 12.59 -5.31 9.15
N THR A 95 12.40 -6.36 8.35
CA THR A 95 13.52 -7.17 7.82
C THR A 95 14.18 -6.55 6.58
N ARG A 96 13.53 -5.55 5.98
CA ARG A 96 13.94 -4.94 4.72
C ARG A 96 14.59 -3.60 4.98
N ASP A 97 15.75 -3.43 4.36
CA ASP A 97 16.54 -2.20 4.35
C ASP A 97 15.88 -1.06 3.57
N GLN A 98 14.91 -1.37 2.70
CA GLN A 98 14.10 -0.35 2.02
C GLN A 98 13.09 0.34 2.95
N VAL A 99 12.77 -0.25 4.11
CA VAL A 99 11.94 0.41 5.11
C VAL A 99 12.81 1.41 5.86
N THR A 100 12.47 2.69 5.74
CA THR A 100 13.29 3.80 6.23
C THR A 100 12.59 4.57 7.34
N SER A 101 13.38 5.08 8.28
CA SER A 101 12.94 6.07 9.28
C SER A 101 13.23 7.51 8.84
N ASP A 102 13.84 7.70 7.66
CA ASP A 102 13.93 9.00 7.01
C ASP A 102 12.56 9.36 6.44
N LEU A 103 11.91 10.35 7.05
CA LEU A 103 10.56 10.77 6.73
C LEU A 103 10.52 11.91 5.70
N ALA A 104 11.67 12.46 5.31
CA ALA A 104 11.79 13.57 4.37
C ALA A 104 11.71 13.08 2.91
N VAL A 105 10.59 12.49 2.53
CA VAL A 105 10.37 11.88 1.21
C VAL A 105 9.84 12.84 0.14
N GLY A 106 9.66 14.11 0.49
CA GLY A 106 9.09 15.13 -0.38
C GLY A 106 7.56 15.09 -0.42
N ARG A 107 6.99 15.86 -1.36
CA ARG A 107 5.54 15.93 -1.54
C ARG A 107 5.02 14.56 -1.99
N ALA A 108 4.00 14.05 -1.32
CA ALA A 108 3.36 12.78 -1.65
C ALA A 108 2.09 12.98 -2.49
N ALA A 109 1.81 12.01 -3.35
CA ALA A 109 0.58 11.93 -4.12
C ALA A 109 -0.49 11.07 -3.44
N ALA A 110 -0.05 10.00 -2.78
CA ALA A 110 -0.93 9.03 -2.15
C ALA A 110 -0.22 8.37 -0.98
N ALA A 111 -0.99 7.86 -0.02
CA ALA A 111 -0.49 6.99 1.02
C ALA A 111 -1.50 5.88 1.33
N TYR A 112 -1.02 4.76 1.85
CA TYR A 112 -1.86 3.66 2.30
C TYR A 112 -1.10 2.81 3.33
N VAL A 113 -1.78 1.85 3.94
CA VAL A 113 -1.18 0.91 4.88
C VAL A 113 -1.31 -0.50 4.33
N MET A 114 -0.20 -1.23 4.26
CA MET A 114 -0.24 -2.65 3.88
C MET A 114 -0.85 -3.50 5.00
N ASP A 115 -1.32 -4.69 4.64
CA ASP A 115 -1.56 -5.73 5.62
C ASP A 115 -0.26 -6.01 6.42
N GLY A 116 -0.39 -6.17 7.75
CA GLY A 116 0.75 -6.18 8.67
C GLY A 116 1.27 -4.80 9.10
N GLY A 117 0.60 -3.71 8.68
CA GLY A 117 0.77 -2.38 9.26
C GLY A 117 1.98 -1.59 8.76
N LEU A 118 2.49 -1.84 7.55
CA LEU A 118 3.55 -1.04 6.93
C LEU A 118 2.96 0.17 6.19
N PRO A 119 3.23 1.41 6.62
CA PRO A 119 2.87 2.61 5.89
C PRO A 119 3.65 2.74 4.58
N VAL A 120 2.94 3.06 3.51
CA VAL A 120 3.49 3.28 2.17
C VAL A 120 3.09 4.68 1.73
N VAL A 121 4.07 5.47 1.30
CA VAL A 121 3.87 6.82 0.73
C VAL A 121 4.37 6.83 -0.70
N ILE A 122 3.60 7.38 -1.62
CA ILE A 122 3.96 7.48 -3.04
C ILE A 122 4.31 8.93 -3.36
N GLY A 123 5.54 9.17 -3.83
CA GLY A 123 6.04 10.48 -4.20
C GLY A 123 5.22 11.12 -5.32
N ALA A 124 4.93 12.42 -5.19
CA ALA A 124 4.15 13.17 -6.17
C ALA A 124 4.92 13.45 -7.45
N ASP A 125 6.24 13.64 -7.35
CA ASP A 125 7.10 14.11 -8.44
C ASP A 125 7.66 12.96 -9.30
N ASP A 126 8.01 11.84 -8.67
CA ASP A 126 8.63 10.68 -9.31
C ASP A 126 7.70 9.45 -9.37
N GLY A 127 6.72 9.36 -8.47
CA GLY A 127 5.90 8.15 -8.29
C GLY A 127 6.62 7.04 -7.52
N GLY A 128 7.74 7.36 -6.86
CA GLY A 128 8.51 6.43 -6.03
C GLY A 128 7.71 5.97 -4.82
N TYR A 129 7.89 4.71 -4.41
CA TYR A 129 7.21 4.14 -3.24
C TYR A 129 8.17 4.13 -2.05
N HIS A 130 7.81 4.89 -1.02
CA HIS A 130 8.56 5.02 0.22
C HIS A 130 7.90 4.18 1.30
N LEU A 131 8.64 3.21 1.84
CA LEU A 131 8.20 2.33 2.91
C LEU A 131 8.66 2.96 4.24
N LEU A 132 7.73 3.47 5.03
CA LEU A 132 8.07 4.32 6.18
C LEU A 132 7.93 3.57 7.50
N ASP A 133 9.00 3.53 8.29
CA ASP A 133 8.93 3.16 9.70
C ASP A 133 8.47 4.37 10.52
N LEU A 134 7.17 4.63 10.50
CA LEU A 134 6.57 5.75 11.21
C LEU A 134 6.74 5.59 12.72
N PRO A 135 7.34 6.57 13.43
CA PRO A 135 7.67 6.41 14.83
C PRO A 135 6.40 6.21 15.64
N GLY A 136 6.35 5.10 16.39
CA GLY A 136 5.24 4.75 17.27
C GLY A 136 3.90 4.52 16.57
N PHE A 137 3.86 4.29 15.25
CA PHE A 137 2.62 4.02 14.52
C PHE A 137 1.84 2.88 15.17
N ALA A 138 0.56 3.11 15.49
CA ALA A 138 -0.22 2.15 16.26
C ALA A 138 -0.48 0.86 15.47
N GLY A 139 -0.51 0.94 14.13
CA GLY A 139 -0.58 -0.22 13.23
C GLY A 139 0.61 -1.17 13.34
N ASN A 140 1.70 -0.79 14.01
CA ASN A 140 2.81 -1.70 14.29
C ASN A 140 2.49 -2.75 15.37
N ASN A 141 1.39 -2.61 16.10
CA ASN A 141 0.94 -3.59 17.09
C ASN A 141 -0.15 -4.49 16.49
N GLU A 142 0.05 -5.81 16.56
CA GLU A 142 -0.84 -6.82 15.95
C GLU A 142 -2.30 -6.72 16.43
N LEU A 143 -2.53 -6.43 17.72
CA LEU A 143 -3.88 -6.24 18.25
C LEU A 143 -4.55 -4.98 17.74
N THR A 144 -3.77 -3.92 17.49
CA THR A 144 -4.31 -2.69 16.92
C THR A 144 -4.58 -2.89 15.42
N ALA A 145 -3.66 -3.54 14.71
CA ALA A 145 -3.76 -3.86 13.29
C ALA A 145 -4.97 -4.75 12.96
N HIS A 146 -5.26 -5.77 13.78
CA HIS A 146 -6.31 -6.76 13.49
C HIS A 146 -7.52 -6.70 14.42
N GLY A 147 -7.38 -6.16 15.63
CA GLY A 147 -8.44 -6.12 16.65
C GLY A 147 -9.43 -4.98 16.48
N LEU A 148 -9.08 -3.95 15.70
CA LEU A 148 -10.01 -2.89 15.33
C LEU A 148 -10.79 -3.35 14.09
N GLN A 149 -12.11 -3.43 14.22
CA GLN A 149 -13.00 -3.90 13.16
C GLN A 149 -13.03 -2.91 11.98
N GLY A 150 -12.05 -2.99 11.08
CA GLY A 150 -12.12 -2.40 9.75
C GLY A 150 -11.03 -1.41 9.41
N GLY A 151 -9.84 -1.92 9.06
CA GLY A 151 -9.00 -1.48 7.92
C GLY A 151 -8.37 -0.09 7.92
N ASP A 152 -8.90 0.89 8.65
CA ASP A 152 -8.43 2.27 8.60
C ASP A 152 -7.61 2.53 9.86
N LEU A 153 -6.30 2.29 9.78
CA LEU A 153 -5.36 2.49 10.88
C LEU A 153 -5.01 3.98 11.08
N GLY A 154 -6.03 4.85 11.05
CA GLY A 154 -5.92 6.29 11.29
C GLY A 154 -4.70 6.92 10.63
N LEU A 155 -4.53 6.77 9.31
CA LEU A 155 -3.45 7.37 8.51
C LEU A 155 -4.07 8.14 7.35
N THR A 156 -3.68 9.40 7.18
CA THR A 156 -4.26 10.30 6.17
C THR A 156 -3.26 11.34 5.67
N LEU A 157 -3.25 11.55 4.36
CA LEU A 157 -2.40 12.51 3.68
C LEU A 157 -3.13 13.84 3.55
N SER A 158 -2.42 14.96 3.73
CA SER A 158 -2.99 16.28 3.51
C SER A 158 -3.40 16.46 2.04
N PRO A 159 -4.39 17.32 1.73
CA PRO A 159 -4.81 17.57 0.35
C PRO A 159 -3.67 18.03 -0.56
N ASP A 160 -2.72 18.78 -0.01
CA ASP A 160 -1.53 19.22 -0.72
C ASP A 160 -0.42 18.16 -0.76
N GLY A 161 -0.50 17.06 -0.02
CA GLY A 161 0.52 16.02 0.00
C GLY A 161 1.80 16.36 0.77
N SER A 162 1.86 17.49 1.47
CA SER A 162 3.05 17.88 2.24
C SER A 162 3.10 17.28 3.65
N LYS A 163 1.96 16.80 4.18
CA LYS A 163 1.87 16.27 5.54
C LYS A 163 1.17 14.93 5.60
N LEU A 164 1.64 14.08 6.50
CA LEU A 164 1.02 12.79 6.81
C LEU A 164 0.61 12.76 8.28
N ALA A 165 -0.69 12.65 8.56
CA ALA A 165 -1.18 12.45 9.91
C ALA A 165 -1.42 10.96 10.15
N TYR A 166 -1.01 10.48 11.33
CA TYR A 166 -1.21 9.08 11.69
C TYR A 166 -1.44 8.87 13.20
N THR A 167 -2.13 7.78 13.54
CA THR A 167 -2.35 7.31 14.92
C THR A 167 -1.07 6.70 15.51
N TYR A 168 -0.68 7.12 16.71
CA TYR A 168 0.46 6.57 17.41
C TYR A 168 0.07 5.93 18.75
N ALA A 169 0.79 4.89 19.13
CA ALA A 169 0.70 4.24 20.43
C ALA A 169 2.08 3.72 20.86
N ARG A 170 2.47 3.96 22.11
CA ARG A 170 3.78 3.57 22.64
C ARG A 170 3.65 2.43 23.64
N PHE A 171 3.83 1.22 23.15
CA PHE A 171 3.87 0.00 23.96
C PHE A 171 5.26 -0.20 24.58
N GLY A 172 5.44 0.27 25.81
CA GLY A 172 6.69 0.10 26.57
C GLY A 172 6.65 -1.05 27.58
N ARG A 173 7.74 -1.25 28.33
CA ARG A 173 7.82 -2.25 29.42
C ARG A 173 6.75 -2.10 30.50
N HIS A 174 6.17 -0.90 30.62
CA HIS A 174 5.12 -0.57 31.58
C HIS A 174 3.71 -0.54 30.97
N ALA A 175 3.55 -1.06 29.74
CA ALA A 175 2.25 -1.11 29.05
C ALA A 175 1.19 -1.96 29.76
N ALA A 176 1.56 -2.72 30.80
CA ALA A 176 0.63 -3.48 31.63
C ALA A 176 0.18 -2.70 32.90
N ASP A 177 0.92 -1.67 33.30
CA ASP A 177 0.76 -1.01 34.60
C ASP A 177 0.43 0.50 34.47
N ARG A 178 0.42 1.04 33.25
CA ARG A 178 0.19 2.46 32.98
C ARG A 178 -0.57 2.64 31.67
N PRO A 179 -1.38 3.71 31.56
CA PRO A 179 -2.03 4.06 30.31
C PRO A 179 -1.03 4.17 29.15
N ILE A 180 -1.41 3.63 28.00
CA ILE A 180 -0.62 3.66 26.76
C ILE A 180 -0.56 5.10 26.24
N PRO A 181 0.63 5.72 26.17
CA PRO A 181 0.78 7.02 25.53
C PRO A 181 0.39 6.90 24.06
N SER A 182 -0.64 7.63 23.66
CA SER A 182 -1.29 7.51 22.37
C SER A 182 -1.84 8.85 21.89
N GLY A 183 -2.15 8.94 20.61
CA GLY A 183 -2.75 10.12 20.00
C GLY A 183 -2.43 10.22 18.52
N ILE A 184 -2.20 11.44 18.04
CA ILE A 184 -1.92 11.73 16.63
C ILE A 184 -0.49 12.25 16.48
N ARG A 185 0.17 11.83 15.41
CA ARG A 185 1.40 12.44 14.93
C ARG A 185 1.17 13.01 13.54
N VAL A 186 1.81 14.13 13.27
CA VAL A 186 1.82 14.77 11.95
C VAL A 186 3.26 14.90 11.51
N VAL A 187 3.57 14.33 10.36
CA VAL A 187 4.88 14.37 9.72
C VAL A 187 4.82 15.41 8.63
N ASP A 188 5.78 16.32 8.60
CA ASP A 188 6.07 17.12 7.41
C ASP A 188 6.98 16.28 6.50
N LEU A 189 6.44 15.87 5.35
CA LEU A 189 7.15 14.97 4.44
C LEU A 189 8.30 15.68 3.69
N THR A 190 8.38 17.01 3.76
CA THR A 190 9.44 17.78 3.08
C THR A 190 10.74 17.76 3.87
N ASN A 191 10.66 17.82 5.20
CA ASN A 191 11.82 17.92 6.07
C ASN A 191 11.92 16.77 7.10
N GLY A 192 10.89 15.94 7.21
CA GLY A 192 10.82 14.81 8.14
C GLY A 192 10.45 15.17 9.58
N ASP A 193 10.09 16.42 9.86
CA ASP A 193 9.73 16.87 11.22
C ASP A 193 8.44 16.20 11.69
N VAL A 194 8.41 15.78 12.95
CA VAL A 194 7.27 15.10 13.55
C VAL A 194 6.69 15.92 14.70
N ARG A 195 5.45 16.41 14.51
CA ARG A 195 4.63 16.99 15.57
C ARG A 195 3.85 15.88 16.27
N THR A 196 3.84 15.88 17.60
CA THR A 196 3.07 14.92 18.41
C THR A 196 1.93 15.65 19.13
N VAL A 197 0.73 15.11 19.02
CA VAL A 197 -0.49 15.58 19.69
C VAL A 197 -0.98 14.46 20.61
N PRO A 198 -0.63 14.47 21.91
CA PRO A 198 -1.11 13.47 22.85
C PRO A 198 -2.62 13.58 23.04
N ILE A 199 -3.28 12.43 23.07
CA ILE A 199 -4.70 12.30 23.38
C ILE A 199 -4.80 11.42 24.61
N HIS A 200 -5.29 12.03 25.69
CA HIS A 200 -5.38 11.37 26.99
C HIS A 200 -6.78 10.80 27.21
N GLY A 201 -6.85 9.62 27.83
CA GLY A 201 -8.10 9.03 28.28
C GLY A 201 -7.93 7.55 28.63
N GLY A 202 -8.50 7.12 29.76
CA GLY A 202 -8.58 5.71 30.15
C GLY A 202 -7.21 5.06 30.26
N GLU A 203 -7.07 3.85 29.72
CA GLU A 203 -5.79 3.16 29.56
C GLU A 203 -5.09 3.52 28.22
N GLY A 204 -5.59 4.54 27.52
CA GLY A 204 -5.10 5.04 26.24
C GLY A 204 -6.25 5.27 25.26
N THR A 205 -6.01 6.05 24.20
CA THR A 205 -7.00 6.34 23.16
C THR A 205 -6.52 5.83 21.81
N VAL A 206 -7.30 4.94 21.21
CA VAL A 206 -7.06 4.46 19.85
C VAL A 206 -7.73 5.43 18.88
N VAL A 207 -6.95 6.16 18.10
CA VAL A 207 -7.49 6.97 17.00
C VAL A 207 -7.67 6.08 15.78
N THR A 208 -8.90 6.07 15.23
CA THR A 208 -9.32 5.20 14.13
C THR A 208 -9.62 5.96 12.84
N ASP A 209 -10.04 7.23 12.94
CA ASP A 209 -10.28 8.09 11.78
C ASP A 209 -9.60 9.45 12.00
N ILE A 210 -8.98 9.97 10.94
CA ILE A 210 -8.34 11.27 10.91
C ILE A 210 -8.68 11.92 9.56
N ARG A 211 -9.16 13.15 9.60
CA ARG A 211 -9.53 13.92 8.40
C ARG A 211 -8.93 15.31 8.44
N TRP A 212 -8.33 15.72 7.34
CA TRP A 212 -7.84 17.08 7.12
C TRP A 212 -8.99 18.01 6.72
N SER A 213 -8.84 19.29 7.04
CA SER A 213 -9.61 20.35 6.38
C SER A 213 -9.15 20.51 4.92
N PRO A 214 -9.95 21.16 4.05
CA PRO A 214 -9.59 21.35 2.65
C PRO A 214 -8.24 22.03 2.42
N SER A 215 -7.86 22.99 3.25
CA SER A 215 -6.54 23.64 3.22
C SER A 215 -5.40 22.80 3.81
N GLY A 216 -5.69 21.63 4.38
CA GLY A 216 -4.69 20.79 5.05
C GLY A 216 -4.14 21.36 6.35
N THR A 217 -4.85 22.32 6.97
CA THR A 217 -4.37 22.99 8.19
C THR A 217 -5.01 22.42 9.45
N TRP A 218 -6.32 22.16 9.46
CA TRP A 218 -6.99 21.57 10.62
C TRP A 218 -7.10 20.06 10.48
N LEU A 219 -7.18 19.38 11.63
CA LEU A 219 -7.52 17.96 11.71
C LEU A 219 -8.74 17.77 12.60
N VAL A 220 -9.64 16.88 12.18
CA VAL A 220 -10.61 16.24 13.06
C VAL A 220 -10.27 14.76 13.15
N TRP A 221 -10.52 14.18 14.31
CA TRP A 221 -10.27 12.76 14.54
C TRP A 221 -11.38 12.14 15.37
N ALA A 222 -11.51 10.83 15.22
CA ALA A 222 -12.37 9.99 16.02
C ALA A 222 -11.65 8.71 16.42
N GLY A 223 -12.10 8.12 17.52
CA GLY A 223 -11.46 6.97 18.10
C GLY A 223 -12.23 6.44 19.30
N ASP A 224 -11.59 5.54 20.02
CA ASP A 224 -12.14 4.95 21.23
C ASP A 224 -11.15 5.09 22.38
N GLN A 225 -11.64 5.61 23.50
CA GLN A 225 -10.96 5.60 24.78
C GLN A 225 -11.06 4.20 25.37
N MET A 226 -9.92 3.54 25.56
CA MET A 226 -9.86 2.16 26.00
C MET A 226 -10.03 2.05 27.51
N ALA A 227 -10.88 1.11 27.94
CA ALA A 227 -10.99 0.73 29.35
C ALA A 227 -9.85 -0.18 29.79
N SER A 228 -9.29 -0.95 28.85
CA SER A 228 -8.09 -1.76 29.02
C SER A 228 -7.30 -1.77 27.72
N TRP A 229 -6.01 -1.43 27.79
CA TRP A 229 -5.13 -1.50 26.64
C TRP A 229 -3.70 -1.82 27.08
N THR A 230 -3.20 -2.94 26.59
CA THR A 230 -1.86 -3.46 26.85
C THR A 230 -1.29 -4.02 25.54
N THR A 231 -0.05 -4.53 25.59
CA THR A 231 0.56 -5.22 24.43
C THR A 231 -0.18 -6.50 24.02
N MET A 232 -0.91 -7.14 24.94
CA MET A 232 -1.51 -8.47 24.75
C MET A 232 -3.05 -8.47 24.89
N SER A 233 -3.65 -7.34 25.25
CA SER A 233 -5.09 -7.23 25.45
C SER A 233 -5.56 -5.82 25.16
N MET A 234 -6.70 -5.71 24.49
CA MET A 234 -7.42 -4.47 24.23
C MET A 234 -8.91 -4.75 24.47
N GLY A 235 -9.59 -3.92 25.23
CA GLY A 235 -10.97 -4.19 25.60
C GLY A 235 -11.69 -3.02 26.25
N GLY A 236 -12.98 -2.90 25.96
CA GLY A 236 -13.83 -1.78 26.34
C GLY A 236 -13.42 -0.50 25.61
N GLY A 237 -14.36 0.12 24.90
CA GLY A 237 -14.13 1.36 24.15
C GLY A 237 -15.27 2.32 24.39
N SER A 238 -14.95 3.58 24.70
CA SER A 238 -15.91 4.68 24.67
C SER A 238 -15.53 5.62 23.52
N PRO A 239 -16.44 5.90 22.58
CA PRO A 239 -16.10 6.72 21.43
C PRO A 239 -15.81 8.15 21.88
N VAL A 240 -14.73 8.68 21.35
CA VAL A 240 -14.23 10.02 21.59
C VAL A 240 -13.81 10.63 20.27
N ALA A 241 -13.94 11.95 20.16
CA ALA A 241 -13.51 12.70 19.00
C ALA A 241 -12.92 14.03 19.43
N GLY A 242 -12.18 14.66 18.54
CA GLY A 242 -11.55 15.94 18.81
C GLY A 242 -11.10 16.64 17.56
N ILE A 243 -10.69 17.90 17.74
CA ILE A 243 -10.08 18.73 16.72
C ILE A 243 -8.68 19.12 17.14
N VAL A 244 -7.79 19.23 16.15
CA VAL A 244 -6.43 19.69 16.33
C VAL A 244 -6.23 20.91 15.43
N SER A 245 -5.89 22.03 16.05
CA SER A 245 -5.55 23.26 15.34
C SER A 245 -4.22 23.15 14.57
N PRO A 246 -3.97 24.00 13.56
CA PRO A 246 -2.84 23.85 12.63
C PRO A 246 -1.48 23.66 13.29
N ASP A 247 -1.20 24.48 14.31
CA ASP A 247 0.06 24.47 15.05
C ASP A 247 -0.11 24.01 16.51
N GLY A 248 -1.30 23.58 16.91
CA GLY A 248 -1.58 23.18 18.27
C GLY A 248 -0.91 21.86 18.63
N ASP A 249 -0.32 21.75 19.82
CA ASP A 249 0.23 20.50 20.35
C ASP A 249 -0.79 19.70 21.17
N SER A 250 -2.04 20.17 21.24
CA SER A 250 -3.13 19.53 21.98
C SER A 250 -4.39 19.37 21.13
N SER A 251 -5.19 18.36 21.45
CA SER A 251 -6.54 18.18 20.90
C SER A 251 -7.59 18.84 21.78
N THR A 252 -8.54 19.55 21.17
CA THR A 252 -9.77 19.98 21.83
C THR A 252 -10.83 18.89 21.65
N PRO A 253 -11.41 18.34 22.74
CA PRO A 253 -12.42 17.30 22.63
C PRO A 253 -13.72 17.85 22.02
N LEU A 254 -14.35 17.05 21.17
CA LEU A 254 -15.71 17.32 20.69
C LEU A 254 -16.74 16.78 21.70
N PRO A 255 -17.86 17.49 21.94
CA PRO A 255 -18.91 17.04 22.85
C PRO A 255 -19.46 15.64 22.52
N ALA A 256 -19.87 14.95 23.60
CA ALA A 256 -20.05 13.51 23.70
C ALA A 256 -20.70 12.82 22.48
N MET A 257 -20.01 11.77 22.03
CA MET A 257 -20.48 10.87 20.99
C MET A 257 -21.42 9.81 21.56
N THR A 258 -22.56 9.57 20.92
CA THR A 258 -23.44 8.46 21.29
C THR A 258 -22.87 7.12 20.80
N HIS A 259 -22.72 6.16 21.72
CA HIS A 259 -22.03 4.86 21.61
C HIS A 259 -22.35 3.91 20.44
N ASN A 260 -23.28 4.22 19.54
CA ASN A 260 -23.93 3.17 18.73
C ASN A 260 -24.03 3.44 17.22
N LEU A 261 -23.43 4.49 16.67
CA LEU A 261 -23.64 4.85 15.27
C LEU A 261 -22.32 4.98 14.50
N ARG A 262 -22.34 4.55 13.24
CA ARG A 262 -21.31 4.98 12.29
C ARG A 262 -21.47 6.49 12.16
N THR A 263 -20.40 7.20 12.49
CA THR A 263 -20.35 8.64 12.41
C THR A 263 -19.26 9.01 11.44
N SER A 264 -19.50 10.07 10.69
CA SER A 264 -18.47 10.68 9.87
C SER A 264 -18.22 12.10 10.35
N PHE A 265 -16.99 12.54 10.11
CA PHE A 265 -16.44 13.77 10.65
C PHE A 265 -15.87 14.57 9.50
N ALA A 266 -16.04 15.88 9.58
CA ALA A 266 -15.38 16.83 8.71
C ALA A 266 -14.97 18.05 9.51
N VAL A 267 -13.91 18.72 9.08
CA VAL A 267 -13.49 20.00 9.64
C VAL A 267 -13.27 21.01 8.52
N SER A 268 -13.73 22.24 8.72
CA SER A 268 -13.54 23.34 7.78
C SER A 268 -12.18 24.01 7.98
N ASP A 269 -11.81 24.91 7.07
CA ASP A 269 -10.58 25.71 7.19
C ASP A 269 -10.63 26.77 8.30
N THR A 270 -11.82 27.04 8.84
CA THR A 270 -12.00 27.91 10.00
C THR A 270 -11.94 27.15 11.33
N GLY A 271 -11.84 25.81 11.28
CA GLY A 271 -11.85 24.95 12.47
C GLY A 271 -13.25 24.57 12.95
N GLU A 272 -14.28 24.77 12.13
CA GLU A 272 -15.62 24.25 12.41
C GLU A 272 -15.65 22.75 12.14
N ALA A 273 -16.03 21.96 13.14
CA ALA A 273 -16.15 20.51 13.01
C ALA A 273 -17.61 20.09 12.91
N SER A 274 -17.87 19.13 12.02
CA SER A 274 -19.17 18.55 11.79
C SER A 274 -19.16 17.07 12.11
N VAL A 275 -20.15 16.62 12.87
CA VAL A 275 -20.38 15.21 13.18
C VAL A 275 -21.72 14.80 12.57
N LEU A 276 -21.66 13.79 11.69
CA LEU A 276 -22.81 13.27 10.95
C LEU A 276 -23.10 11.83 11.38
N GLY A 277 -24.29 11.59 11.92
CA GLY A 277 -24.75 10.23 12.28
C GLY A 277 -25.70 9.60 11.25
N ASP A 278 -25.89 8.28 11.39
CA ASP A 278 -26.79 7.47 10.55
C ASP A 278 -28.27 7.94 10.57
N SER A 279 -28.70 8.66 11.62
CA SER A 279 -30.05 9.23 11.72
C SER A 279 -30.24 10.55 10.97
N ALA A 280 -29.28 10.94 10.12
CA ALA A 280 -29.17 12.27 9.52
C ALA A 280 -29.09 13.41 10.56
N ARG A 281 -28.60 13.10 11.77
CA ARG A 281 -28.29 14.13 12.76
C ARG A 281 -27.00 14.82 12.34
N TYR A 282 -27.14 16.11 12.04
CA TYR A 282 -26.04 17.05 11.85
C TYR A 282 -25.78 17.78 13.17
N VAL A 283 -24.52 17.86 13.56
CA VAL A 283 -24.09 18.67 14.70
C VAL A 283 -22.81 19.40 14.32
N GLY A 284 -22.88 20.73 14.27
CA GLY A 284 -21.73 21.60 14.06
C GLY A 284 -21.12 22.06 15.39
N TYR A 285 -19.80 22.23 15.40
CA TYR A 285 -19.04 22.74 16.53
C TYR A 285 -18.09 23.81 16.03
N GLY A 286 -18.29 25.05 16.49
CA GLY A 286 -17.35 26.13 16.21
C GLY A 286 -15.98 25.89 16.88
N PRO A 287 -14.94 26.65 16.48
CA PRO A 287 -13.62 26.54 17.08
C PRO A 287 -13.66 26.79 18.60
N GLY A 288 -13.21 25.81 19.38
CA GLY A 288 -13.21 25.90 20.85
C GLY A 288 -14.59 25.85 21.51
N ALA A 289 -15.65 25.56 20.75
CA ALA A 289 -17.00 25.45 21.30
C ALA A 289 -17.16 24.16 22.11
N THR A 290 -17.68 24.30 23.33
CA THR A 290 -18.05 23.15 24.20
C THR A 290 -19.52 22.75 24.04
N GLU A 291 -20.30 23.53 23.29
CA GLU A 291 -21.70 23.28 22.95
C GLU A 291 -21.89 23.36 21.43
N PRO A 292 -22.79 22.57 20.85
CA PRO A 292 -23.03 22.58 19.41
C PRO A 292 -23.66 23.89 18.95
N SER A 293 -23.20 24.42 17.81
CA SER A 293 -23.96 25.46 17.09
C SER A 293 -25.25 24.83 16.60
N SER A 294 -26.40 25.43 16.94
CA SER A 294 -27.72 24.87 16.65
C SER A 294 -27.91 24.58 15.16
N GLY A 295 -28.17 23.31 14.82
CA GLY A 295 -28.52 22.83 13.47
C GLY A 295 -29.40 21.58 13.59
N ALA A 296 -30.39 21.45 12.70
CA ALA A 296 -31.59 20.62 12.87
C ALA A 296 -31.36 19.18 13.41
N ALA A 297 -31.90 18.91 14.60
CA ALA A 297 -32.01 17.57 15.15
C ALA A 297 -33.14 16.79 14.46
N PHE A 298 -32.83 16.03 13.42
CA PHE A 298 -33.75 14.99 12.93
C PHE A 298 -33.53 13.72 13.73
N SER A 299 -34.52 13.38 14.56
CA SER A 299 -34.53 12.17 15.39
C SER A 299 -35.08 11.00 14.59
N SER A 300 -34.22 10.05 14.23
CA SER A 300 -34.63 8.66 14.08
C SER A 300 -33.63 7.78 14.82
N SER A 301 -34.02 7.26 15.99
CA SER A 301 -33.23 6.28 16.70
C SER A 301 -33.34 4.92 16.01
N LEU A 302 -32.21 4.32 15.67
CA LEU A 302 -32.13 2.89 15.38
C LEU A 302 -30.93 2.33 16.14
N THR A 303 -31.21 1.51 17.15
CA THR A 303 -30.19 0.75 17.89
C THR A 303 -30.05 -0.61 17.22
N VAL A 304 -28.84 -0.99 16.79
CA VAL A 304 -28.54 -2.35 16.33
C VAL A 304 -27.37 -2.90 17.13
N HIS A 305 -27.51 -4.14 17.59
CA HIS A 305 -26.53 -4.87 18.38
C HIS A 305 -26.21 -6.16 17.62
N LEU A 306 -24.97 -6.36 17.14
CA LEU A 306 -24.54 -7.67 16.60
C LEU A 306 -23.01 -7.89 16.73
N PRO A 307 -22.56 -9.03 17.28
CA PRO A 307 -21.19 -9.52 17.14
C PRO A 307 -21.04 -10.41 15.89
N GLY A 308 -19.92 -10.27 15.18
CA GLY A 308 -19.48 -11.20 14.13
C GLY A 308 -20.24 -11.12 12.81
N ARG A 309 -19.89 -10.13 11.96
CA ARG A 309 -20.30 -9.96 10.55
C ARG A 309 -21.71 -10.47 10.17
N VAL A 310 -22.76 -9.65 10.30
CA VAL A 310 -24.06 -9.85 9.61
C VAL A 310 -24.80 -8.49 9.47
N PRO A 311 -25.99 -8.43 8.84
CA PRO A 311 -26.33 -7.72 7.60
C PRO A 311 -26.73 -6.24 7.80
N LEU A 312 -26.51 -5.39 6.80
CA LEU A 312 -27.19 -4.08 6.71
C LEU A 312 -28.71 -4.31 6.76
N HIS A 313 -29.43 -3.70 7.70
CA HIS A 313 -30.89 -3.72 7.70
C HIS A 313 -31.48 -2.58 6.85
N VAL A 314 -32.60 -2.93 6.20
CA VAL A 314 -33.34 -2.20 5.17
C VAL A 314 -33.78 -0.81 5.68
N GLY A 315 -33.30 0.25 5.04
CA GLY A 315 -33.82 1.62 5.19
C GLY A 315 -32.93 2.63 5.94
N ALA A 316 -31.79 2.22 6.49
CA ALA A 316 -30.86 3.15 7.15
C ALA A 316 -29.95 3.86 6.12
N ASN A 317 -29.90 5.19 6.18
CA ASN A 317 -28.96 5.98 5.38
C ASN A 317 -27.62 6.05 6.12
N VAL A 318 -26.67 5.18 5.78
CA VAL A 318 -25.36 5.12 6.45
C VAL A 318 -24.41 6.13 5.81
N THR A 319 -23.81 7.02 6.60
CA THR A 319 -22.77 7.93 6.08
C THR A 319 -21.49 7.16 5.76
N LEU A 320 -20.92 7.43 4.59
CA LEU A 320 -19.64 6.87 4.14
C LEU A 320 -18.47 7.82 4.31
N GLY A 321 -18.72 9.13 4.22
CA GLY A 321 -17.69 10.14 4.33
C GLY A 321 -18.31 11.53 4.26
N ALA A 322 -17.67 12.44 4.97
CA ALA A 322 -18.02 13.84 5.00
C ALA A 322 -16.77 14.70 4.76
N ALA A 323 -16.95 15.81 4.05
CA ALA A 323 -15.87 16.77 3.82
C ALA A 323 -16.47 18.15 3.57
N TYR A 324 -15.78 19.20 4.02
CA TYR A 324 -16.07 20.55 3.58
C TYR A 324 -15.52 20.77 2.17
N VAL A 325 -16.23 21.57 1.37
CA VAL A 325 -15.70 22.16 0.14
C VAL A 325 -16.11 23.63 0.13
N GLY A 326 -15.13 24.50 0.38
CA GLY A 326 -15.42 25.86 0.85
C GLY A 326 -16.22 25.80 2.15
N ASP A 327 -17.31 26.56 2.22
CA ASP A 327 -18.18 26.64 3.40
C ASP A 327 -19.35 25.62 3.36
N VAL A 328 -19.34 24.68 2.42
CA VAL A 328 -20.42 23.69 2.25
C VAL A 328 -19.94 22.31 2.65
N LEU A 329 -20.63 21.70 3.61
CA LEU A 329 -20.41 20.33 4.02
C LEU A 329 -21.07 19.37 3.03
N HIS A 330 -20.29 18.44 2.48
CA HIS A 330 -20.74 17.37 1.61
C HIS A 330 -20.76 16.05 2.39
N ASP A 331 -21.87 15.32 2.31
CA ASP A 331 -22.12 14.06 3.03
C ASP A 331 -22.59 12.97 2.07
N LEU A 332 -21.72 12.00 1.81
CA LEU A 332 -22.02 10.86 0.96
C LEU A 332 -22.60 9.73 1.80
N ARG A 333 -23.82 9.29 1.46
CA ARG A 333 -24.55 8.24 2.17
C ARG A 333 -24.91 7.06 1.28
N VAL A 334 -24.95 5.86 1.86
CA VAL A 334 -25.59 4.68 1.27
C VAL A 334 -27.04 4.63 1.73
N ARG A 335 -27.97 4.56 0.77
CA ARG A 335 -29.41 4.54 1.01
C ARG A 335 -29.96 3.16 1.35
N ASP A 336 -29.38 2.11 0.77
CA ASP A 336 -29.83 0.73 0.95
C ASP A 336 -28.78 -0.33 0.60
N MET A 337 -29.13 -1.59 0.81
CA MET A 337 -28.31 -2.77 0.53
C MET A 337 -28.00 -3.00 -0.97
N ASN A 338 -28.61 -2.24 -1.88
CA ASN A 338 -28.29 -2.29 -3.30
C ASN A 338 -27.21 -1.27 -3.66
N ALA A 339 -26.56 -0.67 -2.66
CA ALA A 339 -25.53 0.34 -2.84
C ALA A 339 -26.01 1.49 -3.72
N ARG A 340 -27.23 1.98 -3.44
CA ARG A 340 -27.71 3.24 -4.01
C ARG A 340 -27.18 4.38 -3.15
N TYR A 341 -26.52 5.34 -3.77
CA TYR A 341 -25.88 6.44 -3.07
C TYR A 341 -26.74 7.70 -3.07
N ARG A 342 -26.53 8.55 -2.08
CA ARG A 342 -27.09 9.91 -2.03
C ARG A 342 -26.00 10.85 -1.55
N LEU A 343 -25.93 12.02 -2.17
CA LEU A 343 -25.11 13.13 -1.69
C LEU A 343 -26.04 14.19 -1.11
N ASP A 344 -25.82 14.51 0.15
CA ASP A 344 -26.46 15.62 0.84
C ASP A 344 -25.42 16.73 1.04
N THR A 345 -25.87 17.99 0.94
CA THR A 345 -25.05 19.17 1.22
C THR A 345 -25.71 19.99 2.31
N TYR A 346 -24.89 20.60 3.15
CA TYR A 346 -25.30 21.47 4.25
C TYR A 346 -24.49 22.77 4.17
N ASP A 347 -25.17 23.91 4.06
CA ASP A 347 -24.50 25.20 4.20
C ASP A 347 -24.31 25.59 5.68
N VAL A 348 -23.61 26.70 5.91
CA VAL A 348 -23.38 27.27 7.26
C VAL A 348 -24.66 27.62 8.02
N ASP A 349 -25.78 27.86 7.32
CA ASP A 349 -27.09 28.09 7.92
C ASP A 349 -27.83 26.78 8.23
N GLY A 350 -27.20 25.62 7.94
CA GLY A 350 -27.78 24.29 8.09
C GLY A 350 -28.84 23.96 7.02
N ARG A 351 -28.91 24.72 5.92
CA ARG A 351 -29.81 24.40 4.81
C ARG A 351 -29.33 23.15 4.12
N HIS A 352 -30.22 22.18 4.07
CA HIS A 352 -30.00 20.89 3.45
C HIS A 352 -30.43 20.92 1.98
N GLN A 353 -29.53 20.55 1.09
CA GLN A 353 -29.84 20.31 -0.32
C GLN A 353 -29.36 18.93 -0.74
N ARG A 354 -30.21 18.22 -1.49
CA ARG A 354 -29.81 16.98 -2.16
C ARG A 354 -29.14 17.31 -3.48
N VAL A 355 -27.99 16.69 -3.70
CA VAL A 355 -27.20 16.84 -4.93
C VAL A 355 -27.31 15.57 -5.77
N GLY A 356 -27.40 15.75 -7.09
CA GLY A 356 -27.45 14.64 -8.04
C GLY A 356 -26.13 13.83 -8.05
N LEU A 357 -26.26 12.51 -8.04
CA LEU A 357 -25.15 11.57 -8.25
C LEU A 357 -25.37 10.77 -9.55
N PRO A 358 -24.29 10.32 -10.21
CA PRO A 358 -24.43 9.53 -11.43
C PRO A 358 -25.03 8.15 -11.11
N SER A 359 -26.05 7.73 -11.87
CA SER A 359 -26.66 6.40 -11.71
C SER A 359 -25.69 5.25 -12.01
N ALA A 360 -24.56 5.53 -12.66
CA ALA A 360 -23.48 4.56 -12.89
C ALA A 360 -22.83 4.06 -11.57
N LEU A 361 -23.02 4.78 -10.46
CA LEU A 361 -22.58 4.35 -9.13
C LEU A 361 -23.54 3.34 -8.48
N ASP A 362 -24.78 3.20 -8.96
CA ASP A 362 -25.75 2.28 -8.37
C ASP A 362 -25.23 0.83 -8.44
N GLY A 363 -25.13 0.18 -7.27
CA GLY A 363 -24.62 -1.19 -7.17
C GLY A 363 -23.10 -1.31 -7.16
N ALA A 364 -22.36 -0.21 -7.33
CA ALA A 364 -20.92 -0.18 -7.09
C ALA A 364 -20.65 -0.05 -5.58
N TRP A 365 -19.49 -0.51 -5.11
CA TRP A 365 -18.93 -0.04 -3.83
C TRP A 365 -18.21 1.28 -4.08
N VAL A 366 -18.39 2.27 -3.19
CA VAL A 366 -17.81 3.61 -3.29
C VAL A 366 -17.18 3.99 -1.96
N GLU A 367 -15.93 4.43 -2.01
CA GLU A 367 -15.18 5.00 -0.89
C GLU A 367 -14.72 6.41 -1.27
N PRO A 368 -15.22 7.47 -0.60
CA PRO A 368 -14.82 8.84 -0.90
C PRO A 368 -13.38 9.08 -0.41
N LEU A 369 -12.51 9.53 -1.32
CA LEU A 369 -11.10 9.81 -1.03
C LEU A 369 -10.82 11.29 -0.81
N GLY A 370 -11.62 12.18 -1.43
CA GLY A 370 -11.51 13.62 -1.25
C GLY A 370 -12.15 14.41 -2.40
N TRP A 371 -12.14 15.73 -2.31
CA TRP A 371 -12.75 16.62 -3.30
C TRP A 371 -11.68 17.45 -4.02
N ILE A 372 -11.83 17.62 -5.33
CA ILE A 372 -10.99 18.53 -6.12
C ILE A 372 -11.57 19.95 -6.08
N ASP A 373 -12.90 20.03 -6.20
CA ASP A 373 -13.68 21.26 -6.12
C ASP A 373 -15.13 20.93 -5.72
N ALA A 374 -16.01 21.93 -5.66
CA ALA A 374 -17.40 21.79 -5.20
C ALA A 374 -18.26 20.81 -6.02
N THR A 375 -17.79 20.39 -7.20
CA THR A 375 -18.52 19.52 -8.13
C THR A 375 -17.80 18.23 -8.46
N HIS A 376 -16.56 18.04 -8.00
CA HIS A 376 -15.72 16.92 -8.38
C HIS A 376 -15.22 16.14 -7.15
N LEU A 377 -15.87 15.00 -6.90
CA LEU A 377 -15.47 14.01 -5.90
C LEU A 377 -14.52 13.00 -6.52
N VAL A 378 -13.42 12.71 -5.84
CA VAL A 378 -12.55 11.56 -6.12
C VAL A 378 -12.96 10.44 -5.19
N ALA A 379 -13.28 9.29 -5.78
CA ALA A 379 -13.67 8.11 -5.04
C ALA A 379 -12.95 6.87 -5.56
N ARG A 380 -12.68 5.93 -4.66
CA ARG A 380 -12.36 4.56 -5.03
C ARG A 380 -13.66 3.81 -5.28
N VAL A 381 -13.72 3.09 -6.39
CA VAL A 381 -14.91 2.34 -6.78
C VAL A 381 -14.58 0.91 -7.14
N GLY A 382 -15.47 -0.01 -6.78
CA GLY A 382 -15.35 -1.44 -7.06
C GLY A 382 -16.69 -2.03 -7.51
N ARG A 383 -16.66 -3.09 -8.32
CA ARG A 383 -17.88 -3.81 -8.73
C ARG A 383 -18.02 -5.10 -7.95
N GLY A 384 -19.23 -5.35 -7.43
CA GLY A 384 -19.60 -6.60 -6.77
C GLY A 384 -19.91 -6.41 -5.28
N ARG A 385 -20.80 -7.29 -4.75
CA ARG A 385 -21.22 -7.26 -3.34
C ARG A 385 -20.08 -7.60 -2.38
N ASP A 386 -19.09 -8.34 -2.88
CA ASP A 386 -17.87 -8.74 -2.17
C ASP A 386 -16.66 -7.87 -2.56
N ALA A 387 -16.87 -6.66 -3.12
CA ALA A 387 -15.80 -5.77 -3.57
C ALA A 387 -14.92 -5.20 -2.44
N ARG A 388 -15.28 -5.46 -1.17
CA ARG A 388 -14.42 -5.21 -0.01
C ARG A 388 -13.55 -6.42 0.35
N SER A 389 -13.63 -7.52 -0.39
CA SER A 389 -12.63 -8.59 -0.30
C SER A 389 -11.35 -8.13 -0.99
N ASP A 390 -10.20 -8.43 -0.38
CA ASP A 390 -8.86 -8.05 -0.84
C ASP A 390 -8.50 -8.55 -2.25
N SER A 391 -9.40 -9.30 -2.90
CA SER A 391 -9.21 -9.93 -4.20
C SER A 391 -9.79 -9.15 -5.38
N SER A 392 -10.63 -8.13 -5.15
CA SER A 392 -11.30 -7.42 -6.25
C SER A 392 -10.52 -6.19 -6.71
N LEU A 393 -10.31 -6.09 -8.03
CA LEU A 393 -9.76 -4.90 -8.66
C LEU A 393 -10.68 -3.70 -8.39
N SER A 394 -10.07 -2.61 -7.97
CA SER A 394 -10.75 -1.33 -7.75
C SER A 394 -10.14 -0.25 -8.64
N SER A 395 -10.87 0.83 -8.83
CA SER A 395 -10.45 1.93 -9.70
C SER A 395 -10.67 3.26 -9.00
N LEU A 396 -9.84 4.24 -9.35
CA LEU A 396 -10.12 5.63 -9.03
C LEU A 396 -11.15 6.17 -10.02
N ALA A 397 -12.16 6.84 -9.51
CA ALA A 397 -13.19 7.51 -10.28
C ALA A 397 -13.25 8.99 -9.94
N LEU A 398 -13.39 9.80 -10.99
CA LEU A 398 -13.81 11.20 -10.88
C LEU A 398 -15.33 11.24 -11.05
N VAL A 399 -16.02 11.63 -9.99
CA VAL A 399 -17.47 11.74 -9.91
C VAL A 399 -17.82 13.22 -9.97
N THR A 400 -18.41 13.64 -11.09
CA THR A 400 -19.04 14.96 -11.19
C THR A 400 -20.42 14.91 -10.57
N VAL A 401 -20.71 15.82 -9.63
CA VAL A 401 -21.98 15.91 -8.90
C VAL A 401 -22.73 17.20 -9.30
N GLY A 402 -24.03 17.26 -9.01
CA GLY A 402 -24.87 18.43 -9.31
C GLY A 402 -25.92 18.16 -10.38
N ASP A 403 -26.17 19.16 -11.24
CA ASP A 403 -27.24 19.14 -12.24
C ASP A 403 -26.96 18.19 -13.41
N HIS A 404 -25.68 18.01 -13.74
CA HIS A 404 -25.22 17.15 -14.84
C HIS A 404 -24.26 16.09 -14.31
N PRO A 405 -24.73 15.18 -13.45
CA PRO A 405 -23.85 14.24 -12.78
C PRO A 405 -23.22 13.29 -13.80
N SER A 406 -21.90 13.14 -13.72
CA SER A 406 -21.14 12.28 -14.63
C SER A 406 -20.10 11.47 -13.87
N TYR A 407 -19.63 10.40 -14.50
CA TYR A 407 -18.73 9.44 -13.88
C TYR A 407 -17.68 9.00 -14.90
N ARG A 408 -16.40 9.04 -14.51
CA ARG A 408 -15.29 8.58 -15.34
C ARG A 408 -14.24 7.88 -14.50
N LEU A 409 -13.75 6.73 -14.97
CA LEU A 409 -12.59 6.06 -14.40
C LEU A 409 -11.31 6.81 -14.78
N VAL A 410 -10.47 7.08 -13.79
CA VAL A 410 -9.26 7.90 -13.93
C VAL A 410 -7.99 7.18 -13.52
N GLY A 411 -8.09 6.02 -12.86
CA GLY A 411 -6.94 5.20 -12.49
C GLY A 411 -7.30 3.81 -11.97
N GLY A 412 -6.29 2.95 -11.84
CA GLY A 412 -6.38 1.61 -11.26
C GLY A 412 -5.78 1.57 -9.85
N VAL A 413 -6.32 0.70 -9.00
CA VAL A 413 -5.79 0.41 -7.66
C VAL A 413 -5.75 -1.10 -7.49
N ASP A 414 -4.57 -1.63 -7.22
CA ASP A 414 -4.36 -3.06 -7.02
C ASP A 414 -5.22 -3.60 -5.87
N PRO A 415 -5.66 -4.87 -5.95
CA PRO A 415 -6.28 -5.54 -4.82
C PRO A 415 -5.31 -5.58 -3.63
N GLY A 416 -5.80 -5.41 -2.40
CA GLY A 416 -5.00 -5.39 -1.18
C GLY A 416 -4.47 -4.02 -0.75
N VAL A 417 -4.55 -2.99 -1.60
CA VAL A 417 -4.34 -1.59 -1.15
C VAL A 417 -5.53 -1.20 -0.27
N THR A 418 -5.28 -0.95 1.03
CA THR A 418 -6.32 -0.59 2.01
C THR A 418 -5.98 0.73 2.70
N GLY A 419 -6.98 1.49 3.16
CA GLY A 419 -6.77 2.81 3.77
C GLY A 419 -6.12 3.83 2.83
N LEU A 420 -6.47 3.81 1.54
CA LEU A 420 -5.89 4.73 0.55
C LEU A 420 -6.32 6.16 0.85
N THR A 421 -5.35 7.07 0.89
CA THR A 421 -5.55 8.53 1.00
C THR A 421 -4.79 9.22 -0.13
N LEU A 422 -5.32 10.34 -0.63
CA LEU A 422 -4.80 11.04 -1.81
C LEU A 422 -4.60 12.53 -1.51
N ALA A 423 -3.55 13.10 -2.10
CA ALA A 423 -3.34 14.55 -2.15
C ALA A 423 -4.19 15.14 -3.29
N THR A 424 -5.44 15.49 -3.00
CA THR A 424 -6.41 15.95 -4.02
C THR A 424 -6.05 17.27 -4.69
N ASP A 425 -5.23 18.12 -4.07
CA ASP A 425 -4.76 19.38 -4.69
C ASP A 425 -3.76 19.15 -5.83
N LEU A 426 -3.27 17.91 -5.96
CA LEU A 426 -2.47 17.46 -7.11
C LEU A 426 -3.32 16.98 -8.28
N MET A 427 -4.65 16.98 -8.14
CA MET A 427 -5.59 16.53 -9.15
C MET A 427 -6.35 17.72 -9.73
N THR A 428 -6.67 17.66 -11.02
CA THR A 428 -7.61 18.60 -11.65
C THR A 428 -8.67 17.82 -12.43
N PRO A 429 -9.85 18.39 -12.73
CA PRO A 429 -10.84 17.68 -13.53
C PRO A 429 -10.31 17.29 -14.92
N ALA A 430 -9.44 18.13 -15.49
CA ALA A 430 -8.80 17.91 -16.79
C ALA A 430 -7.67 16.86 -16.72
N GLN A 431 -6.88 16.88 -15.65
CA GLN A 431 -5.77 15.95 -15.41
C GLN A 431 -5.86 15.42 -13.98
N PRO A 432 -6.73 14.42 -13.73
CA PRO A 432 -6.94 13.88 -12.39
C PRO A 432 -5.79 12.94 -11.97
N THR A 433 -5.11 12.32 -12.94
CA THR A 433 -3.99 11.41 -12.69
C THR A 433 -2.88 11.62 -13.71
N VAL A 434 -1.67 11.19 -13.35
CA VAL A 434 -0.47 11.23 -14.19
C VAL A 434 0.07 9.82 -14.44
N ASP A 435 0.71 9.61 -15.58
CA ASP A 435 1.35 8.33 -15.88
C ASP A 435 2.66 8.20 -15.10
N ARG A 436 2.75 7.14 -14.30
CA ARG A 436 3.95 6.71 -13.58
C ARG A 436 4.31 5.30 -14.02
N PRO A 437 5.60 4.99 -14.21
CA PRO A 437 6.04 3.62 -14.47
C PRO A 437 5.70 2.68 -13.32
N GLU A 438 5.61 1.38 -13.64
CA GLU A 438 5.46 0.33 -12.63
C GLU A 438 6.71 0.30 -11.72
N PRO A 439 6.55 0.19 -10.39
CA PRO A 439 7.68 0.09 -9.47
C PRO A 439 8.50 -1.17 -9.71
N ASP A 440 9.83 -1.05 -9.79
CA ASP A 440 10.75 -2.18 -9.86
C ASP A 440 11.10 -2.69 -8.46
N TRP A 441 10.28 -3.62 -7.93
CA TRP A 441 10.50 -4.18 -6.61
C TRP A 441 11.73 -5.10 -6.59
N PRO A 442 12.63 -4.99 -5.59
CA PRO A 442 13.79 -5.87 -5.48
C PRO A 442 13.39 -7.35 -5.56
N TRP A 443 14.15 -8.10 -6.36
CA TRP A 443 13.95 -9.54 -6.52
C TRP A 443 14.38 -10.28 -5.27
N THR A 444 13.67 -11.36 -4.92
CA THR A 444 14.10 -12.23 -3.82
C THR A 444 15.35 -13.01 -4.22
N SER A 445 16.19 -13.36 -3.24
CA SER A 445 17.34 -14.27 -3.45
C SER A 445 16.90 -15.61 -4.07
N GLU A 446 15.70 -16.08 -3.74
CA GLU A 446 15.08 -17.27 -4.34
C GLU A 446 14.70 -17.05 -5.81
N ARG A 447 14.13 -15.90 -6.19
CA ARG A 447 13.92 -15.55 -7.60
C ARG A 447 15.25 -15.41 -8.32
N TRP A 448 16.26 -14.81 -7.71
CA TRP A 448 17.61 -14.80 -8.29
C TRP A 448 18.15 -16.21 -8.50
N ALA A 449 18.02 -17.10 -7.51
CA ALA A 449 18.47 -18.49 -7.59
C ALA A 449 17.66 -19.32 -8.61
N LEU A 450 16.36 -19.07 -8.76
CA LEU A 450 15.54 -19.76 -9.75
C LEU A 450 15.79 -19.23 -11.16
N THR A 451 15.80 -17.91 -11.34
CA THR A 451 15.96 -17.29 -12.66
C THR A 451 17.37 -17.41 -13.19
N LEU A 452 18.41 -17.35 -12.33
CA LEU A 452 19.80 -17.51 -12.77
C LEU A 452 20.39 -18.88 -12.44
N GLY A 453 20.11 -19.40 -11.25
CA GLY A 453 20.72 -20.63 -10.76
C GLY A 453 20.21 -21.87 -11.50
N VAL A 454 18.92 -21.96 -11.87
CA VAL A 454 18.41 -23.11 -12.63
C VAL A 454 18.99 -23.16 -14.05
N PRO A 455 19.00 -22.08 -14.84
CA PRO A 455 19.67 -22.10 -16.14
C PRO A 455 21.17 -22.37 -16.02
N ALA A 456 21.86 -21.76 -15.06
CA ALA A 456 23.28 -22.02 -14.84
C ALA A 456 23.55 -23.50 -14.50
N LEU A 457 22.74 -24.10 -13.63
CA LEU A 457 22.85 -25.52 -13.27
C LEU A 457 22.54 -26.44 -14.45
N ALA A 458 21.47 -26.19 -15.19
CA ALA A 458 21.12 -26.97 -16.38
C ALA A 458 22.25 -26.95 -17.41
N LEU A 459 22.87 -25.79 -17.58
CA LEU A 459 23.94 -25.57 -18.54
C LEU A 459 25.26 -26.23 -18.08
N LEU A 460 25.55 -26.24 -16.77
CA LEU A 460 26.63 -27.06 -16.17
C LEU A 460 26.38 -28.56 -16.34
N LEU A 461 25.15 -29.03 -16.17
CA LEU A 461 24.78 -30.43 -16.37
C LEU A 461 24.91 -30.86 -17.84
N LEU A 462 24.53 -30.00 -18.78
CA LEU A 462 24.74 -30.24 -20.22
C LEU A 462 26.22 -30.33 -20.56
N LEU A 463 27.05 -29.45 -20.00
CA LEU A 463 28.51 -29.50 -20.14
C LEU A 463 29.10 -30.79 -19.57
N ALA A 464 28.69 -31.18 -18.36
CA ALA A 464 29.14 -32.42 -17.73
C ALA A 464 28.71 -33.66 -18.54
N GLY A 465 27.46 -33.68 -19.02
CA GLY A 465 26.93 -34.75 -19.88
C GLY A 465 27.70 -34.88 -21.19
N ALA A 466 28.00 -33.77 -21.86
CA ALA A 466 28.80 -33.75 -23.08
C ALA A 466 30.24 -34.26 -22.84
N LEU A 467 30.86 -33.89 -21.71
CA LEU A 467 32.19 -34.38 -21.33
C LEU A 467 32.19 -35.89 -21.00
N LEU A 468 31.13 -36.40 -20.37
CA LEU A 468 30.99 -37.81 -20.03
C LEU A 468 30.71 -38.68 -21.27
N ALA A 469 29.82 -38.25 -22.16
CA ALA A 469 29.57 -38.94 -23.44
C ALA A 469 30.87 -39.08 -24.24
N ARG A 470 31.66 -38.01 -24.30
CA ARG A 470 32.95 -38.00 -24.98
C ARG A 470 33.98 -38.97 -24.37
N ARG A 471 33.95 -39.20 -23.06
CA ARG A 471 34.82 -40.19 -22.40
C ARG A 471 34.40 -41.63 -22.71
N ARG A 472 33.12 -41.89 -22.98
CA ARG A 472 32.63 -43.21 -23.37
C ARG A 472 33.07 -43.57 -24.79
N ASP A 473 33.03 -42.63 -25.73
CA ASP A 473 33.45 -42.88 -27.12
C ASP A 473 34.97 -43.07 -27.29
N GLN A 474 35.77 -42.78 -26.26
CA GLN A 474 37.23 -42.97 -26.25
C GLN A 474 37.69 -44.27 -25.57
N ARG A 475 36.77 -45.02 -24.97
CA ARG A 475 37.02 -46.37 -24.44
C ARG A 475 36.46 -47.39 -25.41
#